data_AF-A0A8X6G861-F1
#
_entry.id   AF-A0A8X6G861-F1
#
_cell.length_a   1.000
_cell.length_b   1.000
_cell.length_c   1.000
_cell.angle_alpha   90.00
_cell.angle_beta   90.00
_cell.angle_gamma   90.00
#
_symmetry.space_group_name_H-M   'P 1'
#
loop_
_entity.id
_entity.type
_entity.pdbx_description
1 polymer ?
#
loop_
_entity_poly.entity_id
_entity_poly.type
_entity_poly.pdbx_seq_one_letter_code
_entity_poly.pdbx_strand_id
1 'polypeptide(L)'
;MLESTQLPFALTTDKLTERHNLSQRDVSEKLPQQPLVGSYCNEAVNNCTEPQFTGRCNANSRYRTADGTCNNLQNPTWGSAGVCFRRLLNPNYIGKIYFPQSTPYYEFSGGERELLL
;
A
#
# COMPACT_ATOMS: atom_id res chain seq x y z
N MET A 1 15.73 0.52 -4.50
CA MET A 1 15.23 1.70 -3.76
C MET A 1 13.80 1.53 -3.21
N LEU A 2 13.09 0.42 -3.49
CA LEU A 2 11.77 0.11 -2.88
C LEU A 2 11.87 -0.69 -1.56
N GLU A 3 12.98 -1.39 -1.32
CA GLU A 3 13.18 -2.25 -0.15
C GLU A 3 13.45 -1.46 1.15
N SER A 4 13.96 -0.23 1.07
CA SER A 4 14.36 0.53 2.25
C SER A 4 13.19 1.10 3.05
N THR A 5 12.01 1.26 2.45
CA THR A 5 10.84 1.85 3.13
C THR A 5 9.90 0.81 3.74
N GLN A 6 9.89 -0.44 3.26
CA GLN A 6 9.06 -1.50 3.84
C GLN A 6 9.60 -2.00 5.20
N LEU A 7 10.92 -1.86 5.41
CA LEU A 7 11.61 -2.31 6.61
C LEU A 7 11.18 -1.63 7.91
N PRO A 8 11.10 -0.30 7.98
CA PRO A 8 10.56 0.36 9.15
C PRO A 8 9.13 -0.08 9.50
N PHE A 9 8.26 -0.30 8.50
CA PHE A 9 6.88 -0.71 8.76
C PHE A 9 6.81 -2.11 9.37
N ALA A 10 7.51 -3.08 8.78
CA ALA A 10 7.48 -4.46 9.29
C ALA A 10 8.01 -4.57 10.72
N LEU A 11 9.17 -3.96 11.00
CA LEU A 11 9.76 -3.96 12.34
C LEU A 11 8.88 -3.25 13.38
N THR A 12 8.17 -2.19 12.97
CA THR A 12 7.26 -1.47 13.85
C THR A 12 6.02 -2.33 14.15
N THR A 13 5.46 -2.97 13.13
CA THR A 13 4.30 -3.86 13.27
C THR A 13 4.61 -5.06 14.15
N ASP A 14 5.79 -5.68 14.02
CA ASP A 14 6.23 -6.78 14.89
C ASP A 14 6.31 -6.34 16.36
N LYS A 15 6.97 -5.21 16.63
CA LYS A 15 7.08 -4.65 18.00
C LYS A 15 5.72 -4.33 18.63
N LEU A 16 4.78 -3.80 17.84
CA LEU A 16 3.43 -3.52 18.32
C LEU A 16 2.66 -4.81 18.62
N THR A 17 2.83 -5.82 17.76
CA THR A 17 2.18 -7.13 17.93
C THR A 17 2.63 -7.81 19.22
N GLU A 18 3.94 -7.84 19.48
CA GLU A 18 4.50 -8.40 20.72
C GLU A 18 4.04 -7.63 21.95
N ARG A 19 4.11 -6.30 21.92
CA ARG A 19 3.76 -5.45 23.07
C ARG A 19 2.29 -5.53 23.45
N HIS A 20 1.41 -5.63 22.47
CA HIS A 20 -0.03 -5.58 22.66
C HIS A 20 -0.73 -6.93 22.47
N ASN A 21 0.04 -8.01 22.30
CA ASN A 21 -0.45 -9.38 22.09
C ASN A 21 -1.53 -9.45 20.99
N LEU A 22 -1.25 -8.82 19.84
CA LEU A 22 -2.20 -8.70 18.74
C LEU A 22 -2.20 -9.96 17.86
N SER A 23 -3.38 -10.34 17.36
CA SER A 23 -3.47 -11.36 16.31
C SER A 23 -3.18 -10.78 14.91
N GLN A 24 -2.90 -11.64 13.95
CA GLN A 24 -2.78 -11.27 12.53
C GLN A 24 -4.00 -10.47 12.03
N ARG A 25 -5.21 -10.86 12.48
CA ARG A 25 -6.44 -10.14 12.15
C ARG A 25 -6.46 -8.75 12.75
N ASP A 26 -6.07 -8.61 14.02
CA ASP A 26 -6.01 -7.31 14.68
C ASP A 26 -5.03 -6.36 13.97
N VAL A 27 -3.92 -6.89 13.48
CA VAL A 27 -2.96 -6.10 12.71
C VAL A 27 -3.52 -5.65 11.38
N SER A 28 -4.16 -6.53 10.61
CA SER A 28 -4.71 -6.15 9.30
C SER A 28 -5.96 -5.28 9.39
N GLU A 29 -6.77 -5.40 10.44
CA GLU A 29 -8.06 -4.72 10.54
C GLU A 29 -8.05 -3.52 11.49
N LYS A 30 -7.31 -3.59 12.60
CA LYS A 30 -7.38 -2.57 13.66
C LYS A 30 -6.24 -1.56 13.60
N LEU A 31 -5.01 -1.97 13.27
CA LEU A 31 -3.87 -1.04 13.19
C LEU A 31 -4.05 0.06 12.13
N PRO A 32 -4.57 -0.21 10.91
CA PRO A 32 -4.80 0.85 9.93
C PRO A 32 -5.84 1.88 10.37
N GLN A 33 -6.71 1.52 11.31
CA GLN A 33 -7.76 2.37 11.85
C GLN A 33 -7.31 3.14 13.10
N GLN A 34 -6.11 2.87 13.62
CA GLN A 34 -5.62 3.59 14.79
C GLN A 34 -5.31 5.05 14.41
N PRO A 35 -5.75 6.02 15.23
CA PRO A 35 -5.45 7.41 14.97
C PRO A 35 -3.94 7.63 15.02
N LEU A 36 -3.41 8.33 14.02
CA LEU A 36 -2.01 8.72 14.01
C LEU A 36 -1.79 9.76 15.10
N VAL A 37 -0.87 9.49 16.03
CA VAL A 37 -0.52 10.45 17.08
C VAL A 37 0.55 11.40 16.54
N GLY A 38 0.28 12.70 16.55
CA GLY A 38 1.21 13.77 16.15
C GLY A 38 0.81 14.51 14.87
N SER A 39 1.17 15.80 14.77
CA SER A 39 0.81 16.65 13.64
C SER A 39 1.42 16.17 12.32
N TYR A 40 2.69 15.76 12.33
CA TYR A 40 3.42 15.34 11.13
C TYR A 40 2.80 14.14 10.41
N CYS A 41 2.45 13.08 11.15
CA CYS A 41 1.86 11.88 10.54
C CYS A 41 0.44 12.15 10.01
N ASN A 42 -0.36 12.94 10.74
CA ASN A 42 -1.67 13.37 10.27
C ASN A 42 -1.56 14.27 9.04
N GLU A 43 -0.61 15.20 9.03
CA GLU A 43 -0.32 16.06 7.88
C GLU A 43 0.15 15.24 6.67
N ALA A 44 1.02 14.25 6.86
CA ALA A 44 1.45 13.36 5.80
C ALA A 44 0.25 12.62 5.18
N VAL A 45 -0.68 12.09 5.99
CA VAL A 45 -1.91 11.46 5.48
C VAL A 45 -2.79 12.48 4.75
N ASN A 46 -2.98 13.68 5.31
CA ASN A 46 -3.78 14.73 4.68
C ASN A 46 -3.14 15.23 3.36
N ASN A 47 -1.82 15.15 3.24
CA ASN A 47 -1.08 15.51 2.02
C ASN A 47 -1.01 14.34 1.03
N CYS A 48 -1.21 13.09 1.47
CA CYS A 48 -1.46 11.94 0.61
C CYS A 48 -2.91 11.97 0.08
N THR A 49 -3.27 13.05 -0.61
CA THR A 49 -4.52 13.11 -1.37
C THR A 49 -4.28 12.56 -2.77
N GLU A 50 -5.23 11.75 -3.25
CA GLU A 50 -5.29 11.42 -4.67
C GLU A 50 -5.25 12.73 -5.46
N PRO A 51 -4.34 12.88 -6.46
CA PRO A 51 -4.23 14.12 -7.19
C PRO A 51 -5.58 14.49 -7.77
N GLN A 52 -6.10 15.65 -7.38
CA GLN A 52 -7.40 16.11 -7.85
C GLN A 52 -7.25 16.62 -9.28
N PHE A 53 -7.71 15.82 -10.25
CA PHE A 53 -7.79 16.27 -11.63
C PHE A 53 -8.94 17.26 -11.78
N THR A 54 -8.62 18.55 -11.90
CA THR A 54 -9.59 19.64 -12.11
C THR A 54 -9.80 19.98 -13.59
N GLY A 55 -9.10 19.29 -14.49
CA GLY A 55 -9.22 19.46 -15.94
C GLY A 55 -10.48 18.83 -16.53
N ARG A 56 -10.71 19.06 -17.83
CA ARG A 56 -11.71 18.32 -18.62
C ARG A 56 -10.99 17.34 -19.54
N CYS A 57 -11.41 16.09 -19.53
CA CYS A 57 -10.89 15.11 -20.46
C CYS A 57 -11.44 15.34 -21.88
N ASN A 58 -10.56 15.33 -22.87
CA ASN A 58 -10.95 15.35 -24.28
C ASN A 58 -11.13 13.92 -24.78
N ALA A 59 -12.39 13.49 -24.94
CA ALA A 59 -12.74 12.16 -25.45
C ALA A 59 -12.26 11.90 -26.89
N ASN A 60 -11.97 12.95 -27.66
CA ASN A 60 -11.48 12.86 -29.03
C ASN A 60 -9.95 12.96 -29.13
N SER A 61 -9.22 12.93 -28.01
CA SER A 61 -7.76 12.91 -28.03
C SER A 61 -7.26 11.63 -28.71
N ARG A 62 -6.36 11.78 -29.69
CA ARG A 62 -5.76 10.63 -30.39
C ARG A 62 -4.66 9.94 -29.61
N TYR A 63 -4.06 10.62 -28.64
CA TYR A 63 -2.90 10.14 -27.89
C TYR A 63 -3.12 10.23 -26.38
N ARG A 64 -2.41 9.38 -25.64
CA ARG A 64 -2.41 9.35 -24.17
C ARG A 64 -1.63 10.55 -23.63
N THR A 65 -2.01 11.01 -22.44
CA THR A 65 -1.19 11.97 -21.68
C THR A 65 0.07 11.27 -21.16
N ALA A 66 1.12 12.05 -20.91
CA ALA A 66 2.41 11.51 -20.46
C ALA A 66 2.31 10.86 -19.07
N ASP A 67 1.44 11.38 -18.20
CA ASP A 67 1.20 10.88 -16.86
C ASP A 67 0.06 9.87 -16.79
N GLY A 68 -0.65 9.57 -17.89
CA GLY A 68 -1.75 8.60 -17.92
C GLY A 68 -3.11 9.14 -17.48
N THR A 69 -3.23 10.42 -17.17
CA THR A 69 -4.52 11.08 -16.91
C THR A 69 -5.50 10.96 -18.09
N CYS A 70 -6.80 10.95 -17.81
CA CYS A 70 -7.89 10.85 -18.80
C CYS A 70 -7.94 9.56 -19.63
N ASN A 71 -7.21 8.51 -19.24
CA ASN A 71 -7.42 7.17 -19.80
C ASN A 71 -8.82 6.63 -19.46
N ASN A 72 -9.33 6.98 -18.27
CA ASN A 72 -10.71 6.74 -17.86
C ASN A 72 -11.46 8.08 -17.78
N LEU A 73 -12.44 8.31 -18.66
CA LEU A 73 -13.18 9.58 -18.73
C LEU A 73 -14.07 9.85 -17.51
N GLN A 74 -14.53 8.80 -16.83
CA GLN A 74 -15.35 8.92 -15.62
C GLN A 74 -14.47 9.18 -14.39
N ASN A 75 -13.27 8.59 -14.35
CA ASN A 75 -12.30 8.73 -13.27
C ASN A 75 -10.91 9.07 -13.83
N PRO A 76 -10.66 10.35 -14.17
CA PRO A 76 -9.49 10.77 -14.94
C PRO A 76 -8.12 10.40 -14.35
N THR A 77 -8.05 10.13 -13.05
CA THR A 77 -6.80 9.85 -12.32
C THR A 77 -6.51 8.36 -12.18
N TRP A 78 -7.44 7.48 -12.58
CA TRP A 78 -7.23 6.05 -12.43
C TRP A 78 -6.09 5.56 -13.33
N GLY A 79 -5.02 5.09 -12.69
CA GLY A 79 -3.83 4.61 -13.37
C GLY A 79 -2.88 5.70 -13.85
N SER A 80 -3.07 6.97 -13.45
CA SER A 80 -2.07 8.00 -13.70
C SER A 80 -0.84 7.83 -12.80
N ALA A 81 0.32 8.32 -13.23
CA ALA A 81 1.52 8.37 -12.41
C ALA A 81 1.34 9.34 -11.22
N GLY A 82 2.09 9.11 -10.14
CA GLY A 82 2.07 9.97 -8.95
C GLY A 82 0.85 9.79 -8.05
N VAL A 83 -0.04 8.84 -8.34
CA VAL A 83 -1.18 8.44 -7.49
C VAL A 83 -0.77 7.35 -6.51
N CYS A 84 -1.53 7.19 -5.43
CA CYS A 84 -1.34 6.09 -4.50
C CYS A 84 -1.80 4.76 -5.13
N PHE A 85 -1.10 3.67 -4.80
CA PHE A 85 -1.56 2.34 -5.21
C PHE A 85 -2.85 1.97 -4.47
N ARG A 86 -3.89 1.61 -5.22
CA ARG A 86 -5.11 1.04 -4.65
C ARG A 86 -4.83 -0.38 -4.15
N ARG A 87 -5.27 -0.68 -2.94
CA ARG A 87 -5.13 -2.02 -2.33
C ARG A 87 -6.41 -2.83 -2.54
N LEU A 88 -6.27 -4.06 -3.02
CA LEU A 88 -7.37 -5.03 -3.11
C LEU A 88 -7.59 -5.78 -1.78
N LEU A 89 -6.52 -5.94 -1.01
CA LEU A 89 -6.52 -6.60 0.31
C LEU A 89 -5.95 -5.67 1.37
N ASN A 90 -6.30 -5.94 2.63
CA ASN A 90 -5.74 -5.23 3.76
C ASN A 90 -4.22 -5.34 3.80
N PRO A 91 -3.51 -4.31 4.29
CA PRO A 91 -2.06 -4.40 4.45
C PRO A 91 -1.71 -5.53 5.42
N ASN A 92 -0.70 -6.32 5.04
CA ASN A 92 -0.03 -7.24 5.94
C ASN A 92 1.46 -6.87 5.95
N TYR A 93 1.91 -6.29 7.05
CA TYR A 93 3.30 -5.94 7.28
C TYR A 93 3.94 -6.82 8.35
N ILE A 94 3.25 -7.88 8.79
CA ILE A 94 3.82 -8.79 9.78
C ILE A 94 4.89 -9.63 9.10
N GLY A 95 6.04 -9.73 9.76
CA GLY A 95 7.10 -10.63 9.34
C GLY A 95 8.46 -9.99 9.41
N LYS A 96 9.44 -10.84 9.72
CA LYS A 96 10.84 -10.51 9.57
C LYS A 96 11.12 -10.34 8.08
N ILE A 97 11.53 -9.15 7.67
CA ILE A 97 12.06 -8.99 6.32
C ILE A 97 13.30 -9.88 6.22
N TYR A 98 13.22 -10.83 5.30
CA TYR A 98 14.32 -11.70 4.94
C TYR A 98 15.40 -10.84 4.26
N PHE A 99 16.36 -10.35 5.04
CA PHE A 99 17.70 -10.16 4.49
C PHE A 99 18.27 -11.56 4.24
N PRO A 100 18.86 -11.84 3.07
CA PRO A 100 19.39 -13.16 2.79
C PRO A 100 20.59 -13.40 3.71
N GLN A 101 20.40 -14.18 4.76
CA GLN A 101 21.46 -15.04 5.24
C GLN A 101 21.07 -16.44 4.83
N SER A 102 21.89 -16.98 3.95
CA SER A 102 21.93 -18.35 3.46
C SER A 102 21.28 -19.39 4.39
N THR A 103 20.44 -20.24 3.80
CA THR A 103 20.05 -21.61 4.18
C THR A 103 18.58 -21.84 4.57
N PRO A 104 18.01 -23.04 4.28
CA PRO A 104 16.67 -23.15 3.68
C PRO A 104 15.63 -23.90 4.55
N TYR A 105 14.38 -23.88 4.05
CA TYR A 105 13.20 -24.74 4.34
C TYR A 105 12.19 -24.36 5.45
N TYR A 106 11.00 -23.93 4.97
CA TYR A 106 9.59 -24.11 5.39
C TYR A 106 9.18 -23.95 6.87
N GLU A 107 8.21 -23.07 7.20
CA GLU A 107 6.78 -23.39 7.05
C GLU A 107 5.94 -22.21 6.54
N PHE A 108 5.42 -22.37 5.32
CA PHE A 108 4.31 -21.60 4.76
C PHE A 108 3.00 -22.28 5.20
N SER A 109 2.30 -21.76 6.20
CA SER A 109 0.90 -22.11 6.47
C SER A 109 -0.03 -21.16 5.71
N GLY A 110 -0.26 -21.47 4.43
CA GLY A 110 -1.44 -21.08 3.62
C GLY A 110 -1.66 -19.58 3.39
N GLY A 111 -1.68 -19.05 2.16
CA GLY A 111 -1.72 -19.69 0.86
C GLY A 111 -1.58 -18.62 -0.22
N GLU A 112 -0.40 -18.59 -0.84
CA GLU A 112 -0.28 -18.14 -2.22
C GLU A 112 -0.19 -19.41 -3.09
N ARG A 113 -1.32 -19.81 -3.66
CA ARG A 113 -1.43 -20.56 -4.93
C ARG A 113 -2.72 -20.09 -5.59
N GLU A 114 -2.64 -19.20 -6.57
CA GLU A 114 -2.46 -19.52 -8.00
C GLU A 114 -3.68 -20.27 -8.56
N LEU A 115 -4.41 -19.60 -9.46
CA LEU A 115 -4.97 -20.10 -10.74
C LEU A 115 -6.39 -19.58 -11.04
N LEU A 116 -6.44 -18.80 -12.12
CA LEU A 116 -7.38 -18.89 -13.25
C LEU A 116 -8.87 -18.79 -12.93
N LEU A 117 -9.46 -17.62 -13.21
CA LEU A 117 -10.05 -17.28 -14.51
C LEU A 117 -10.32 -15.77 -14.58
#